data_AF-A0A416EFR1-F1
#
_entry.id   AF-A0A416EFR1-F1
#
_cell.length_a   1.000
_cell.length_b   1.000
_cell.length_c   1.000
_cell.angle_alpha   90.00
_cell.angle_beta   90.00
_cell.angle_gamma   90.00
#
_symmetry.space_group_name_H-M   'P 1'
#
loop_
_entity.id
_entity.type
_entity.pdbx_description
1 polymer ?
#
loop_
_entity_poly.entity_id
_entity_poly.type
_entity_poly.pdbx_seq_one_letter_code
_entity_poly.pdbx_strand_id
1 'polypeptide(L)'
;MDDGDGNLVPVHMTDEYMEAVDWFKKLYDDGLLAKDWAIRDGGTWKDDSYNGKAGAYMDCLDDVKKIWDYYVDNEIPSVLNDEEPASMAMVSGISKDGQNPKTAACVSKNFFVITRAAQSEAEVQACLEFLDKLCGNDALMLMNYGLEGINWEKNSEGEVEKINVDDTVISKSYAGLDQLNPYIPNKQSTDYTFAEDERTKVQNEKFEEGARIAVYNPALGYLGNAPTYVAQGGNLNLILSDARTQYIVGQIDREQLMEQFDLWYASGGEAVIAEVNEQYHADRKQ
;
A
#
# COMPACT_ATOMS: atom_id res chain seq x y z
N MET A 1 2.44 18.78 1.62
CA MET A 1 3.86 18.98 1.95
C MET A 1 3.95 20.16 2.89
N ASP A 2 4.88 20.17 3.84
CA ASP A 2 5.26 21.41 4.54
C ASP A 2 5.98 22.30 3.52
N ASP A 3 5.59 23.57 3.41
CA ASP A 3 6.17 24.54 2.49
C ASP A 3 7.51 25.13 2.97
N GLY A 4 7.93 24.79 4.20
CA GLY A 4 9.12 25.32 4.85
C GLY A 4 8.88 26.59 5.65
N ASP A 5 7.73 27.25 5.45
CA ASP A 5 7.26 28.42 6.20
C ASP A 5 6.23 28.04 7.27
N GLY A 6 6.03 26.74 7.47
CA GLY A 6 5.16 26.16 8.48
C GLY A 6 3.72 25.95 8.01
N ASN A 7 3.40 26.14 6.73
CA ASN A 7 2.09 25.78 6.19
C ASN A 7 2.17 24.48 5.40
N LEU A 8 1.01 23.85 5.24
CA LEU A 8 0.84 22.67 4.40
C LEU A 8 0.25 23.08 3.04
N VAL A 9 0.91 22.64 1.97
CA VAL A 9 0.45 22.80 0.58
C VAL A 9 0.10 21.43 -0.05
N PRO A 10 -0.91 21.35 -0.92
CA PRO A 10 -1.18 20.14 -1.69
C PRO A 10 0.00 19.74 -2.58
N VAL A 11 0.23 18.43 -2.73
CA VAL A 11 1.37 17.92 -3.52
C VAL A 11 1.32 18.37 -4.98
N HIS A 12 0.14 18.49 -5.58
CA HIS A 12 0.00 18.86 -6.99
C HIS A 12 0.36 20.33 -7.28
N MET A 13 0.59 21.13 -6.24
CA MET A 13 1.04 22.52 -6.34
C MET A 13 2.56 22.66 -6.22
N THR A 14 3.32 21.56 -6.16
CA THR A 14 4.79 21.59 -6.08
C THR A 14 5.46 21.23 -7.41
N ASP A 15 6.66 21.76 -7.62
CA ASP A 15 7.44 21.49 -8.84
C ASP A 15 7.85 20.02 -8.94
N GLU A 16 8.15 19.37 -7.80
CA GLU A 16 8.53 17.95 -7.75
C GLU A 16 7.41 17.03 -8.20
N TYR A 17 6.15 17.38 -7.90
CA TYR A 17 5.02 16.63 -8.40
C TYR A 17 4.90 16.73 -9.91
N MET A 18 5.06 17.94 -10.47
CA MET A 18 5.02 18.11 -11.92
C MET A 18 6.17 17.39 -12.62
N GLU A 19 7.36 17.39 -12.04
CA GLU A 19 8.48 16.60 -12.55
C GLU A 19 8.16 15.11 -12.56
N ALA A 20 7.55 14.58 -11.48
CA ALA A 20 7.15 13.18 -11.42
C ALA A 20 6.07 12.84 -12.45
N VAL A 21 5.06 13.69 -12.62
CA VAL A 21 3.98 13.50 -13.61
C VAL A 21 4.53 13.53 -15.05
N ASP A 22 5.45 14.46 -15.36
CA ASP A 22 6.14 14.52 -16.65
C ASP A 22 6.99 13.27 -16.90
N TRP A 23 7.64 12.73 -15.87
CA TRP A 23 8.38 11.47 -15.98
C TRP A 23 7.47 10.27 -16.28
N PHE A 24 6.33 10.14 -15.59
CA PHE A 24 5.36 9.08 -15.88
C PHE A 24 4.76 9.21 -17.29
N LYS A 25 4.48 10.44 -17.73
CA LYS A 25 4.08 10.72 -19.12
C LYS A 25 5.15 10.22 -20.10
N LYS A 26 6.43 10.53 -19.85
CA LYS A 26 7.53 10.04 -20.69
C LYS A 26 7.59 8.51 -20.74
N LEU A 27 7.43 7.83 -19.61
CA LEU A 27 7.39 6.36 -19.60
C LEU A 27 6.22 5.80 -20.42
N TYR A 28 5.07 6.47 -20.40
CA TYR A 28 3.92 6.11 -21.23
C TYR A 28 4.22 6.33 -22.72
N ASP A 29 4.72 7.51 -23.08
CA ASP A 29 5.04 7.91 -24.46
C ASP A 29 6.14 7.00 -25.07
N ASP A 30 7.11 6.59 -24.26
CA ASP A 30 8.18 5.64 -24.65
C ASP A 30 7.70 4.18 -24.71
N GLY A 31 6.46 3.88 -24.29
CA GLY A 31 5.90 2.53 -24.27
C GLY A 31 6.42 1.62 -23.16
N LEU A 32 6.98 2.20 -22.09
CA LEU A 32 7.51 1.50 -20.92
C LEU A 32 6.46 1.23 -19.83
N LEU A 33 5.31 1.91 -19.89
CA LEU A 33 4.13 1.61 -19.08
C LEU A 33 3.12 0.79 -19.87
N ALA A 34 2.43 -0.13 -19.19
CA ALA A 34 1.31 -0.86 -19.78
C ALA A 34 0.26 0.13 -20.31
N LYS A 35 -0.15 0.00 -21.58
CA LYS A 35 -1.04 0.99 -22.24
C LYS A 35 -2.40 1.15 -21.54
N ASP A 36 -2.85 0.09 -20.90
CA ASP A 36 -4.10 -0.05 -20.16
C ASP A 36 -3.94 0.21 -18.65
N TRP A 37 -2.78 0.71 -18.18
CA TRP A 37 -2.47 0.85 -16.75
C TRP A 37 -3.57 1.54 -15.95
N ALA A 38 -4.20 2.58 -16.53
CA ALA A 38 -5.21 3.40 -15.86
C ALA A 38 -6.53 2.67 -15.57
N ILE A 39 -6.81 1.56 -16.27
CA ILE A 39 -8.06 0.79 -16.15
C ILE A 39 -7.82 -0.67 -15.75
N ARG A 40 -6.57 -1.05 -15.47
CA ARG A 40 -6.20 -2.42 -15.14
C ARG A 40 -6.62 -2.76 -13.72
N ASP A 41 -7.28 -3.92 -13.55
CA ASP A 41 -7.71 -4.42 -12.25
C ASP A 41 -6.50 -4.73 -11.35
N GLY A 42 -6.56 -4.28 -10.09
CA GLY A 42 -5.49 -4.45 -9.11
C GLY A 42 -5.10 -5.91 -8.86
N GLY A 43 -6.06 -6.84 -8.96
CA GLY A 43 -5.81 -8.28 -8.80
C GLY A 43 -4.93 -8.86 -9.91
N THR A 44 -4.84 -8.19 -11.07
CA THR A 44 -4.13 -8.68 -12.26
C THR A 44 -2.77 -8.00 -12.47
N TRP A 45 -2.36 -7.05 -11.61
CA TRP A 45 -1.13 -6.30 -11.81
C TRP A 45 0.13 -7.19 -11.90
N LYS A 46 0.14 -8.31 -11.17
CA LYS A 46 1.26 -9.27 -11.14
C LYS A 46 1.31 -10.18 -12.38
N ASP A 47 0.21 -10.30 -13.13
CA ASP A 47 0.10 -11.27 -14.23
C ASP A 47 1.12 -11.01 -15.33
N ASP A 48 1.43 -9.75 -15.62
CA ASP A 48 2.45 -9.42 -16.61
C ASP A 48 3.85 -9.84 -16.16
N SER A 49 4.15 -9.84 -14.86
CA SER A 49 5.41 -10.39 -14.33
C SER A 49 5.42 -11.91 -14.46
N TYR A 50 4.35 -12.59 -14.04
CA TYR A 50 4.22 -14.07 -14.17
C TYR A 50 4.40 -14.55 -15.62
N ASN A 51 3.90 -13.78 -16.58
CA ASN A 51 3.94 -14.11 -18.00
C ASN A 51 5.18 -13.56 -18.73
N GLY A 52 6.18 -13.03 -18.02
CA GLY A 52 7.43 -12.54 -18.60
C GLY A 52 7.26 -11.31 -19.52
N LYS A 53 6.20 -10.52 -19.32
CA LYS A 53 5.91 -9.29 -20.08
C LYS A 53 6.45 -8.03 -19.40
N ALA A 54 6.45 -8.00 -18.07
CA ALA A 54 6.95 -6.88 -17.28
C ALA A 54 8.36 -7.15 -16.76
N GLY A 55 9.29 -6.22 -16.99
CA GLY A 55 10.64 -6.25 -16.43
C GLY A 55 10.78 -5.51 -15.10
N ALA A 56 9.76 -4.76 -14.68
CA ALA A 56 9.70 -4.04 -13.42
C ALA A 56 8.27 -4.07 -12.87
N TYR A 57 8.13 -4.13 -11.56
CA TYR A 57 6.86 -4.12 -10.85
C TYR A 57 6.94 -3.10 -9.70
N MET A 58 5.91 -2.28 -9.54
CA MET A 58 5.85 -1.23 -8.52
C MET A 58 4.55 -1.36 -7.74
N ASP A 59 4.65 -1.94 -6.54
CA ASP A 59 3.58 -2.01 -5.55
C ASP A 59 4.20 -2.36 -4.18
N CYS A 60 3.38 -2.78 -3.20
CA CYS A 60 3.83 -3.28 -1.92
C CYS A 60 4.86 -4.43 -2.04
N LEU A 61 5.86 -4.44 -1.15
CA LEU A 61 6.95 -5.42 -1.16
C LEU A 61 6.49 -6.88 -1.00
N ASP A 62 5.34 -7.11 -0.35
CA ASP A 62 4.73 -8.44 -0.25
C ASP A 62 4.24 -8.97 -1.59
N ASP A 63 3.77 -8.11 -2.48
CA ASP A 63 3.42 -8.51 -3.84
C ASP A 63 4.66 -8.82 -4.69
N VAL A 64 5.77 -8.09 -4.48
CA VAL A 64 7.06 -8.42 -5.11
C VAL A 64 7.55 -9.80 -4.64
N LYS A 65 7.42 -10.09 -3.33
CA LYS A 65 7.73 -11.42 -2.80
C LYS A 65 6.86 -12.50 -3.43
N LYS A 66 5.54 -12.30 -3.55
CA LYS A 66 4.64 -13.26 -4.21
C LYS A 66 5.04 -13.54 -5.66
N ILE A 67 5.57 -12.55 -6.38
CA ILE A 67 6.14 -12.75 -7.72
C ILE A 67 7.36 -13.65 -7.67
N TRP A 68 8.27 -13.42 -6.72
CA TRP A 68 9.46 -14.26 -6.57
C TRP A 68 9.11 -15.69 -6.12
N ASP A 69 8.18 -15.84 -5.16
CA ASP A 69 7.66 -17.16 -4.75
C ASP A 69 7.11 -17.91 -5.97
N TYR A 70 6.27 -17.26 -6.80
CA TYR A 70 5.76 -17.86 -8.03
C TYR A 70 6.86 -18.37 -8.96
N TYR A 71 7.93 -17.60 -9.17
CA TYR A 71 9.04 -18.03 -10.02
C TYR A 71 9.74 -19.28 -9.48
N VAL A 72 9.93 -19.36 -8.16
CA VAL A 72 10.60 -20.50 -7.52
C VAL A 72 9.69 -21.72 -7.50
N ASP A 73 8.44 -21.56 -7.04
CA ASP A 73 7.47 -22.64 -6.89
C ASP A 73 7.10 -23.29 -8.24
N ASN A 74 7.24 -22.56 -9.35
CA ASN A 74 6.94 -23.04 -10.70
C ASN A 74 8.19 -23.26 -11.55
N GLU A 75 9.39 -23.21 -10.96
CA GLU A 75 10.68 -23.42 -11.64
C GLU A 75 10.84 -22.57 -12.91
N ILE A 76 10.36 -21.32 -12.89
CA ILE A 76 10.44 -20.40 -14.02
C ILE A 76 11.93 -20.06 -14.23
N PRO A 77 12.55 -20.36 -15.38
CA PRO A 77 13.99 -20.22 -15.56
C PRO A 77 14.42 -18.75 -15.56
N SER A 78 15.55 -18.45 -14.93
CA SER A 78 16.15 -17.12 -14.96
C SER A 78 16.73 -16.81 -16.35
N VAL A 79 16.57 -15.55 -16.78
CA VAL A 79 17.17 -15.04 -18.02
C VAL A 79 18.68 -14.84 -17.91
N LEU A 80 19.23 -14.86 -16.70
CA LEU A 80 20.66 -14.70 -16.43
C LEU A 80 21.39 -16.05 -16.29
N ASN A 81 20.67 -17.09 -15.82
CA ASN A 81 21.16 -18.45 -15.65
C ASN A 81 19.97 -19.43 -15.69
N ASP A 82 19.83 -20.23 -16.75
CA ASP A 82 18.68 -21.12 -16.95
C ASP A 82 18.68 -22.35 -16.04
N GLU A 83 19.76 -22.58 -15.28
CA GLU A 83 19.84 -23.62 -14.24
C GLU A 83 19.18 -23.21 -12.91
N GLU A 84 18.79 -21.93 -12.75
CA GLU A 84 18.19 -21.40 -11.52
C GLU A 84 16.83 -20.72 -11.81
N PRO A 85 15.88 -20.74 -10.86
CA PRO A 85 14.64 -19.99 -11.01
C PRO A 85 14.89 -18.48 -11.10
N ALA A 86 14.00 -17.77 -11.80
CA ALA A 86 13.97 -16.32 -11.86
C ALA A 86 13.78 -15.71 -10.46
N SER A 87 14.29 -14.49 -10.27
CA SER A 87 14.24 -13.78 -8.99
C SER A 87 13.79 -12.33 -9.16
N MET A 88 13.42 -11.70 -8.05
CA MET A 88 13.05 -10.28 -8.00
C MET A 88 14.01 -9.51 -7.10
N ALA A 89 14.58 -8.43 -7.62
CA ALA A 89 15.25 -7.45 -6.78
C ALA A 89 14.20 -6.53 -6.12
N MET A 90 14.30 -6.33 -4.81
CA MET A 90 13.41 -5.44 -4.05
C MET A 90 14.09 -4.11 -3.72
N VAL A 91 13.38 -3.01 -3.97
CA VAL A 91 13.81 -1.66 -3.62
C VAL A 91 12.81 -1.01 -2.66
N SER A 92 13.30 -0.35 -1.61
CA SER A 92 12.45 0.19 -0.55
C SER A 92 11.90 1.58 -0.83
N GLY A 93 12.41 2.26 -1.86
CA GLY A 93 12.00 3.61 -2.22
C GLY A 93 12.59 4.04 -3.56
N ILE A 94 12.17 5.22 -4.00
CA ILE A 94 12.57 5.82 -5.28
C ILE A 94 13.27 7.17 -5.04
N SER A 95 14.20 7.51 -5.93
CA SER A 95 14.73 8.86 -6.07
C SER A 95 15.14 9.14 -7.51
N LYS A 96 15.26 10.42 -7.84
CA LYS A 96 15.61 10.91 -9.18
C LYS A 96 17.03 10.51 -9.60
N ASP A 97 17.97 10.53 -8.68
CA ASP A 97 19.41 10.40 -8.94
C ASP A 97 20.06 9.20 -8.21
N GLY A 98 19.23 8.33 -7.61
CA GLY A 98 19.68 7.22 -6.78
C GLY A 98 20.13 7.62 -5.37
N GLN A 99 20.08 8.90 -5.02
CA GLN A 99 20.42 9.40 -3.68
C GLN A 99 19.15 9.70 -2.88
N ASN A 100 19.22 9.53 -1.55
CA ASN A 100 18.12 9.83 -0.63
C ASN A 100 16.74 9.27 -1.05
N PRO A 101 16.63 7.96 -1.33
CA PRO A 101 15.38 7.35 -1.73
C PRO A 101 14.29 7.62 -0.69
N LYS A 102 13.05 7.77 -1.17
CA LYS A 102 11.87 7.97 -0.35
C LYS A 102 10.79 6.96 -0.74
N THR A 103 9.95 6.62 0.23
CA THR A 103 8.73 5.86 -0.02
C THR A 103 7.56 6.54 0.68
N ALA A 104 6.36 6.38 0.15
CA ALA A 104 5.17 6.88 0.83
C ALA A 104 4.91 6.01 2.06
N ALA A 105 4.69 6.64 3.22
CA ALA A 105 4.21 5.92 4.39
C ALA A 105 2.83 5.31 4.06
N CYS A 106 2.72 3.99 4.17
CA CYS A 106 1.43 3.32 4.01
C CYS A 106 0.53 3.66 5.20
N VAL A 107 -0.68 4.12 4.91
CA VAL A 107 -1.73 4.31 5.90
C VAL A 107 -2.55 3.03 5.92
N SER A 108 -2.80 2.45 7.10
CA SER A 108 -3.70 1.31 7.21
C SER A 108 -5.06 1.66 6.60
N LYS A 109 -5.46 0.90 5.57
CA LYS A 109 -6.80 1.00 4.97
C LYS A 109 -7.83 0.17 5.72
N ASN A 110 -7.39 -0.63 6.70
CA ASN A 110 -8.24 -1.52 7.46
C ASN A 110 -8.60 -0.85 8.78
N PHE A 111 -9.90 -0.65 8.99
CA PHE A 111 -10.46 -0.22 10.26
C PHE A 111 -11.77 -0.97 10.51
N PHE A 112 -12.02 -1.29 11.78
CA PHE A 112 -13.27 -1.88 12.20
C PHE A 112 -14.19 -0.80 12.75
N VAL A 113 -15.47 -0.87 12.39
CA VAL A 113 -16.50 0.06 12.89
C VAL A 113 -17.60 -0.74 13.57
N ILE A 114 -17.91 -0.38 14.81
CA ILE A 114 -19.14 -0.83 15.47
C ILE A 114 -20.24 0.11 15.02
N THR A 115 -21.17 -0.40 14.22
CA THR A 115 -22.27 0.41 13.71
C THR A 115 -23.38 0.53 14.74
N ARG A 116 -24.34 1.43 14.49
CA ARG A 116 -25.56 1.54 15.29
C ARG A 116 -26.44 0.29 15.26
N ALA A 117 -26.08 -0.77 14.54
CA ALA A 117 -26.81 -2.05 14.60
C ALA A 117 -26.73 -2.69 15.99
N ALA A 118 -25.62 -2.51 16.72
CA ALA A 118 -25.55 -2.82 18.14
C ALA A 118 -26.38 -1.79 18.92
N GLN A 119 -27.53 -2.19 19.44
CA GLN A 119 -28.50 -1.31 20.10
C GLN A 119 -28.26 -1.18 21.61
N SER A 120 -27.57 -2.13 22.21
CA SER A 120 -27.36 -2.22 23.66
C SER A 120 -25.88 -2.22 24.04
N GLU A 121 -25.59 -1.81 25.28
CA GLU A 121 -24.23 -1.88 25.83
C GLU A 121 -23.66 -3.30 25.77
N ALA A 122 -24.50 -4.32 25.99
CA ALA A 122 -24.09 -5.73 25.91
C ALA A 122 -23.68 -6.13 24.48
N GLU A 123 -24.39 -5.66 23.45
CA GLU A 123 -24.01 -5.93 22.05
C GLU A 123 -22.73 -5.19 21.65
N VAL A 124 -22.57 -3.94 22.10
CA VAL A 124 -21.32 -3.18 21.89
C VAL A 124 -20.15 -3.87 22.59
N GLN A 125 -20.34 -4.32 23.83
CA GLN A 125 -19.33 -5.08 24.57
C GLN A 125 -18.96 -6.37 23.83
N ALA A 126 -19.94 -7.13 23.34
CA ALA A 126 -19.67 -8.35 22.57
C ALA A 126 -18.85 -8.06 21.28
N CYS A 127 -19.13 -6.96 20.59
CA CYS A 127 -18.33 -6.53 19.44
C CYS A 127 -16.88 -6.19 19.83
N LEU A 128 -16.70 -5.46 20.93
CA LEU A 128 -15.37 -5.11 21.44
C LEU A 128 -14.58 -6.35 21.88
N GLU A 129 -15.21 -7.28 22.59
CA GLU A 129 -14.60 -8.55 23.00
C GLU A 129 -14.21 -9.40 21.80
N PHE A 130 -14.98 -9.37 20.70
CA PHE A 130 -14.62 -10.04 19.46
C PHE A 130 -13.38 -9.40 18.83
N LEU A 131 -13.33 -8.07 18.70
CA LEU A 131 -12.17 -7.36 18.17
C LEU A 131 -10.92 -7.58 19.03
N ASP A 132 -11.06 -7.58 20.36
CA ASP A 132 -9.98 -7.88 21.30
C ASP A 132 -9.41 -9.29 21.08
N LYS A 133 -10.29 -10.30 20.90
CA LYS A 133 -9.87 -11.67 20.57
C LYS A 133 -9.12 -11.76 19.24
N LEU A 134 -9.50 -10.98 18.23
CA LEU A 134 -8.80 -10.95 16.95
C LEU A 134 -7.36 -10.44 17.07
N CYS A 135 -7.08 -9.62 18.08
CA CYS A 135 -5.73 -9.13 18.39
C CYS A 135 -4.85 -10.19 19.10
N GLY A 136 -5.43 -11.28 19.58
CA GLY A 136 -4.72 -12.33 20.31
C GLY A 136 -3.88 -13.25 19.41
N ASN A 137 -2.84 -13.86 19.98
CA ASN A 137 -1.90 -14.72 19.26
C ASN A 137 -2.55 -15.90 18.55
N ASP A 138 -3.54 -16.56 19.16
CA ASP A 138 -4.28 -17.66 18.54
C ASP A 138 -5.03 -17.21 17.29
N ALA A 139 -5.67 -16.03 17.34
CA ALA A 139 -6.38 -15.48 16.20
C ALA A 139 -5.40 -15.05 15.09
N LEU A 140 -4.28 -14.40 15.46
CA LEU A 140 -3.22 -14.06 14.51
C LEU A 140 -2.66 -15.31 13.81
N MET A 141 -2.46 -16.42 14.53
CA MET A 141 -2.04 -17.68 13.94
C MET A 141 -3.09 -18.23 12.97
N LEU A 142 -4.36 -18.29 13.38
CA LEU A 142 -5.44 -18.78 12.53
C LEU A 142 -5.58 -17.94 11.25
N MET A 143 -5.55 -16.61 11.35
CA MET A 143 -5.76 -15.71 10.23
C MET A 143 -4.58 -15.68 9.25
N ASN A 144 -3.34 -15.83 9.73
CA ASN A 144 -2.13 -15.69 8.89
C ASN A 144 -1.49 -17.03 8.49
N TYR A 145 -1.70 -18.09 9.27
CA TYR A 145 -1.09 -19.41 9.07
C TYR A 145 -2.10 -20.56 9.02
N GLY A 146 -3.36 -20.36 9.43
CA GLY A 146 -4.36 -21.42 9.48
C GLY A 146 -4.22 -22.32 10.71
N LEU A 147 -4.57 -23.60 10.57
CA LEU A 147 -4.62 -24.56 11.68
C LEU A 147 -3.32 -25.37 11.80
N GLU A 148 -2.86 -25.57 13.05
CA GLU A 148 -1.73 -26.45 13.36
C GLU A 148 -2.02 -27.89 12.90
N GLY A 149 -1.03 -28.54 12.28
CA GLY A 149 -1.12 -29.90 11.72
C GLY A 149 -1.92 -30.00 10.42
N ILE A 150 -2.50 -28.89 9.93
CA ILE A 150 -3.18 -28.81 8.63
C ILE A 150 -2.44 -27.86 7.70
N ASN A 151 -2.15 -26.65 8.17
CA ASN A 151 -1.55 -25.58 7.39
C ASN A 151 -0.12 -25.26 7.82
N TRP A 152 0.22 -25.52 9.09
CA TRP A 152 1.56 -25.30 9.63
C TRP A 152 1.89 -26.30 10.73
N GLU A 153 3.19 -26.50 10.98
CA GLU A 153 3.73 -27.22 12.14
C GLU A 153 5.02 -26.56 12.64
N LYS A 154 5.60 -27.08 13.73
CA LYS A 154 6.93 -26.62 14.18
C LYS A 154 8.03 -27.49 13.56
N ASN A 155 9.01 -26.86 12.93
CA ASN A 155 10.19 -27.53 12.42
C ASN A 155 11.11 -28.01 13.58
N SER A 156 12.24 -28.64 13.24
CA SER A 156 13.21 -29.13 14.24
C SER A 156 13.84 -28.05 15.12
N GLU A 157 13.78 -26.79 14.69
CA GLU A 157 14.29 -25.62 15.42
C GLU A 157 13.19 -24.97 16.28
N GLY A 158 11.96 -25.50 16.24
CA GLY A 158 10.81 -25.03 17.00
C GLY A 158 10.06 -23.86 16.33
N GLU A 159 10.40 -23.53 15.10
CA GLU A 159 9.80 -22.44 14.32
C GLU A 159 8.58 -22.92 13.55
N VAL A 160 7.59 -22.05 13.39
CA VAL A 160 6.42 -22.30 12.54
C VAL A 160 6.86 -22.40 11.08
N GLU A 161 6.55 -23.53 10.47
CA GLU A 161 6.78 -23.83 9.05
C GLU A 161 5.44 -24.21 8.40
N LYS A 162 5.17 -23.69 7.20
CA LYS A 162 3.95 -24.02 6.45
C LYS A 162 4.07 -25.42 5.86
N ILE A 163 2.99 -26.19 5.95
CA ILE A 163 2.89 -27.54 5.38
C ILE A 163 1.75 -27.60 4.36
N ASN A 164 1.72 -28.65 3.55
CA ASN A 164 0.72 -28.86 2.49
C ASN A 164 0.64 -27.67 1.51
N VAL A 165 1.77 -26.99 1.28
CA VAL A 165 1.84 -25.79 0.43
C VAL A 165 1.47 -26.08 -1.04
N ASP A 166 1.74 -27.31 -1.50
CA ASP A 166 1.41 -27.77 -2.86
C ASP A 166 -0.10 -28.04 -3.06
N ASP A 167 -0.85 -28.27 -1.97
CA ASP A 167 -2.31 -28.39 -2.03
C ASP A 167 -2.92 -26.99 -1.98
N THR A 168 -3.22 -26.44 -3.16
CA THR A 168 -3.80 -25.10 -3.30
C THR A 168 -5.13 -24.90 -2.58
N VAL A 169 -5.91 -25.97 -2.31
CA VAL A 169 -7.18 -25.88 -1.58
C VAL A 169 -6.90 -25.77 -0.09
N ILE A 170 -6.01 -26.60 0.44
CA ILE A 170 -5.65 -26.59 1.86
C ILE A 170 -4.87 -25.31 2.20
N SER A 171 -3.83 -24.98 1.43
CA SER A 171 -2.98 -23.81 1.67
C SER A 171 -3.74 -22.48 1.64
N LYS A 172 -4.87 -22.41 0.91
CA LYS A 172 -5.72 -21.21 0.82
C LYS A 172 -6.99 -21.28 1.68
N SER A 173 -7.19 -22.35 2.46
CA SER A 173 -8.42 -22.55 3.23
C SER A 173 -8.71 -21.44 4.26
N TYR A 174 -7.66 -20.74 4.70
CA TYR A 174 -7.73 -19.65 5.67
C TYR A 174 -7.55 -18.26 5.05
N ALA A 175 -7.25 -18.15 3.74
CA ALA A 175 -6.81 -16.89 3.11
C ALA A 175 -7.83 -15.75 3.25
N GLY A 176 -9.13 -16.06 3.29
CA GLY A 176 -10.18 -15.05 3.50
C GLY A 176 -10.21 -14.44 4.91
N LEU A 177 -9.62 -15.12 5.90
CA LEU A 177 -9.56 -14.65 7.28
C LEU A 177 -8.58 -13.48 7.46
N ASP A 178 -7.67 -13.26 6.50
CA ASP A 178 -6.75 -12.13 6.51
C ASP A 178 -7.47 -10.77 6.62
N GLN A 179 -8.70 -10.68 6.08
CA GLN A 179 -9.54 -9.48 6.18
C GLN A 179 -10.01 -9.16 7.61
N LEU A 180 -9.84 -10.10 8.55
CA LEU A 180 -10.14 -9.92 9.96
C LEU A 180 -8.89 -9.50 10.78
N ASN A 181 -7.70 -9.42 10.17
CA ASN A 181 -6.48 -9.02 10.87
C ASN A 181 -6.54 -7.56 11.34
N PRO A 182 -6.47 -7.28 12.66
CA PRO A 182 -6.41 -5.92 13.16
C PRO A 182 -4.98 -5.34 13.11
N TYR A 183 -3.95 -6.20 13.09
CA TYR A 183 -2.53 -5.83 13.15
C TYR A 183 -2.15 -4.87 14.28
N ILE A 184 -2.90 -4.94 15.38
CA ILE A 184 -2.64 -4.24 16.63
C ILE A 184 -2.81 -5.21 17.81
N PRO A 185 -2.00 -5.11 18.86
CA PRO A 185 -0.77 -4.33 18.91
C PRO A 185 0.35 -4.96 18.05
N ASN A 186 0.21 -6.22 17.63
CA ASN A 186 1.23 -6.97 16.92
C ASN A 186 0.78 -7.31 15.49
N LYS A 187 1.74 -7.36 14.56
CA LYS A 187 1.52 -7.80 13.17
C LYS A 187 1.52 -9.33 13.02
N GLN A 188 2.14 -10.02 13.96
CA GLN A 188 2.28 -11.47 14.01
C GLN A 188 2.18 -11.93 15.46
N SER A 189 1.95 -13.23 15.66
CA SER A 189 1.93 -13.79 17.01
C SER A 189 3.29 -13.62 17.70
N THR A 190 3.27 -13.27 18.98
CA THR A 190 4.47 -13.16 19.82
C THR A 190 4.83 -14.47 20.53
N ASP A 191 3.99 -15.50 20.45
CA ASP A 191 4.20 -16.79 21.11
C ASP A 191 5.01 -17.77 20.23
N TYR A 192 5.30 -17.40 18.98
CA TYR A 192 5.97 -18.24 18.00
C TYR A 192 7.14 -17.51 17.34
N THR A 193 8.13 -18.29 16.92
CA THR A 193 9.10 -17.92 15.89
C THR A 193 8.67 -18.53 14.56
N PHE A 194 9.07 -17.92 13.44
CA PHE A 194 8.64 -18.33 12.11
C PHE A 194 9.86 -18.63 11.26
N ALA A 195 9.81 -19.75 10.54
CA ALA A 195 10.86 -20.09 9.59
C ALA A 195 10.84 -19.07 8.44
N GLU A 196 11.99 -18.48 8.16
CA GLU A 196 12.13 -17.49 7.09
C GLU A 196 13.02 -18.02 5.96
N ASP A 197 12.45 -18.13 4.78
CA ASP A 197 13.22 -18.30 3.55
C ASP A 197 14.00 -17.02 3.19
N GLU A 198 14.93 -17.13 2.23
CA GLU A 198 15.73 -15.99 1.77
C GLU A 198 14.84 -14.82 1.32
N ARG A 199 13.76 -15.12 0.60
CA ARG A 199 12.84 -14.12 0.04
C ARG A 199 12.14 -13.32 1.13
N THR A 200 11.73 -13.99 2.21
CA THR A 200 11.13 -13.39 3.41
C THR A 200 12.14 -12.50 4.13
N LYS A 201 13.39 -12.96 4.28
CA LYS A 201 14.47 -12.15 4.88
C LYS A 201 14.73 -10.87 4.09
N VAL A 202 14.84 -10.96 2.77
CA VAL A 202 15.02 -9.80 1.87
C VAL A 202 13.83 -8.85 2.00
N GLN A 203 12.60 -9.36 1.99
CA GLN A 203 11.40 -8.54 2.17
C GLN A 203 11.42 -7.79 3.51
N ASN A 204 11.73 -8.48 4.61
CA ASN A 204 11.74 -7.90 5.96
C ASN A 204 12.82 -6.83 6.09
N GLU A 205 14.02 -7.07 5.57
CA GLU A 205 15.08 -6.05 5.49
C GLU A 205 14.60 -4.80 4.72
N LYS A 206 13.91 -4.99 3.60
CA LYS A 206 13.40 -3.90 2.78
C LYS A 206 12.24 -3.15 3.42
N PHE A 207 11.42 -3.81 4.23
CA PHE A 207 10.43 -3.12 5.07
C PHE A 207 11.08 -2.24 6.11
N GLU A 208 12.13 -2.71 6.79
CA GLU A 208 12.86 -1.91 7.77
C GLU A 208 13.57 -0.71 7.13
N GLU A 209 14.18 -0.90 5.95
CA GLU A 209 14.76 0.18 5.16
C GLU A 209 13.69 1.20 4.76
N GLY A 210 12.56 0.73 4.23
CA GLY A 210 11.41 1.55 3.85
C GLY A 210 10.89 2.39 5.01
N ALA A 211 10.76 1.80 6.20
CA ALA A 211 10.31 2.49 7.41
C ALA A 211 11.20 3.68 7.80
N ARG A 212 12.52 3.58 7.56
CA ARG A 212 13.49 4.66 7.84
C ARG A 212 13.41 5.82 6.85
N ILE A 213 12.92 5.57 5.64
CA ILE A 213 12.84 6.56 4.55
C ILE A 213 11.41 6.97 4.21
N ALA A 214 10.44 6.49 4.97
CA ALA A 214 9.03 6.76 4.77
C ALA A 214 8.70 8.26 4.96
N VAL A 215 7.98 8.82 4.00
CA VAL A 215 7.46 10.18 4.05
C VAL A 215 5.97 10.11 4.40
N TYR A 216 5.61 10.71 5.52
CA TYR A 216 4.24 10.77 5.99
C TYR A 216 3.51 11.96 5.38
N ASN A 217 2.21 11.81 5.13
CA ASN A 217 1.36 12.93 4.74
C ASN A 217 0.96 13.72 6.00
N PRO A 218 1.50 14.94 6.23
CA PRO A 218 1.19 15.72 7.42
C PRO A 218 -0.27 16.20 7.47
N ALA A 219 -0.97 16.27 6.33
CA ALA A 219 -2.36 16.72 6.27
C ALA A 219 -3.38 15.63 6.67
N LEU A 220 -2.96 14.36 6.71
CA LEU A 220 -3.86 13.21 6.75
C LEU A 220 -4.80 13.23 7.98
N GLY A 221 -4.28 13.59 9.15
CA GLY A 221 -5.05 13.65 10.40
C GLY A 221 -6.10 14.76 10.44
N TYR A 222 -6.00 15.75 9.54
CA TYR A 222 -6.85 16.96 9.56
C TYR A 222 -7.95 16.93 8.49
N LEU A 223 -7.78 16.13 7.43
CA LEU A 223 -8.75 16.05 6.32
C LEU A 223 -10.15 15.62 6.77
N GLY A 224 -10.25 14.70 7.75
CA GLY A 224 -11.54 14.25 8.29
C GLY A 224 -12.32 15.32 9.04
N ASN A 225 -11.65 16.39 9.46
CA ASN A 225 -12.21 17.52 10.19
C ASN A 225 -12.30 18.80 9.35
N ALA A 226 -11.90 18.75 8.07
CA ALA A 226 -12.05 19.84 7.12
C ALA A 226 -13.46 19.76 6.48
N PRO A 227 -14.43 20.62 6.86
CA PRO A 227 -15.81 20.50 6.41
C PRO A 227 -15.97 20.50 4.89
N THR A 228 -15.14 21.28 4.20
CA THR A 228 -15.15 21.32 2.74
C THR A 228 -14.69 19.98 2.17
N TYR A 229 -13.63 19.37 2.71
CA TYR A 229 -13.16 18.07 2.22
C TYR A 229 -14.16 16.95 2.53
N VAL A 230 -14.82 16.99 3.69
CA VAL A 230 -15.87 16.00 4.03
C VAL A 230 -17.07 16.09 3.07
N ALA A 231 -17.47 17.31 2.69
CA ALA A 231 -18.63 17.51 1.83
C ALA A 231 -18.37 17.19 0.35
N GLN A 232 -17.18 17.52 -0.16
CA GLN A 232 -16.88 17.48 -1.61
C GLN A 232 -15.52 16.88 -1.98
N GLY A 233 -14.79 16.30 -1.03
CA GLY A 233 -13.47 15.71 -1.25
C GLY A 233 -13.44 14.64 -2.34
N GLY A 234 -14.52 13.87 -2.50
CA GLY A 234 -14.66 12.92 -3.61
C GLY A 234 -14.56 13.58 -4.98
N ASN A 235 -15.29 14.68 -5.20
CA ASN A 235 -15.26 15.43 -6.47
C ASN A 235 -13.91 16.13 -6.67
N LEU A 236 -13.36 16.72 -5.60
CA LEU A 236 -12.04 17.35 -5.63
C LEU A 236 -10.95 16.34 -6.02
N ASN A 237 -10.99 15.12 -5.46
CA ASN A 237 -10.03 14.07 -5.80
C ASN A 237 -10.16 13.63 -7.26
N LEU A 238 -11.39 13.54 -7.80
CA LEU A 238 -11.63 13.18 -9.20
C LEU A 238 -11.05 14.20 -10.19
N ILE A 239 -11.21 15.50 -9.92
CA ILE A 239 -10.62 16.56 -10.77
C ILE A 239 -9.12 16.30 -10.95
N LEU A 240 -8.41 16.02 -9.85
CA LEU A 240 -6.97 15.79 -9.88
C LEU A 240 -6.57 14.44 -10.48
N SER A 241 -7.27 13.35 -10.13
CA SER A 241 -6.93 12.01 -10.62
C SER A 241 -7.17 11.85 -12.12
N ASP A 242 -8.28 12.40 -12.61
CA ASP A 242 -8.65 12.31 -14.02
C ASP A 242 -7.72 13.16 -14.87
N ALA A 243 -7.48 14.41 -14.47
CA ALA A 243 -6.57 15.31 -15.18
C ALA A 243 -5.14 14.73 -15.28
N ARG A 244 -4.59 14.21 -14.16
CA ARG A 244 -3.28 13.57 -14.16
C ARG A 244 -3.24 12.38 -15.12
N THR A 245 -4.27 11.54 -15.10
CA THR A 245 -4.34 10.36 -15.97
C THR A 245 -4.42 10.79 -17.43
N GLN A 246 -5.33 11.71 -17.77
CA GLN A 246 -5.51 12.27 -19.11
C GLN A 246 -4.21 12.87 -19.66
N TYR A 247 -3.47 13.59 -18.83
CA TYR A 247 -2.18 14.15 -19.22
C TYR A 247 -1.14 13.07 -19.52
N ILE A 248 -0.98 12.09 -18.61
CA ILE A 248 -0.02 10.98 -18.77
C ILE A 248 -0.32 10.20 -20.06
N VAL A 249 -1.60 9.94 -20.37
CA VAL A 249 -2.00 9.22 -21.59
C VAL A 249 -2.08 10.10 -22.84
N GLY A 250 -1.74 11.40 -22.73
CA GLY A 250 -1.69 12.34 -23.86
C GLY A 250 -3.05 12.80 -24.38
N GLN A 251 -4.12 12.70 -23.59
CA GLN A 251 -5.45 13.23 -23.94
C GLN A 251 -5.57 14.74 -23.73
N ILE A 252 -4.82 15.29 -22.77
CA ILE A 252 -4.70 16.73 -22.53
C ILE A 252 -3.23 17.13 -22.51
N ASP A 253 -2.95 18.40 -22.80
CA ASP A 253 -1.60 18.97 -22.68
C ASP A 253 -1.34 19.53 -21.27
N ARG A 254 -0.14 20.12 -21.09
CA ARG A 254 0.28 20.65 -19.80
C ARG A 254 -0.52 21.89 -19.40
N GLU A 255 -0.92 22.74 -20.35
CA GLU A 255 -1.70 23.93 -20.09
C GLU A 255 -3.08 23.53 -19.56
N GLN A 256 -3.73 22.59 -20.23
CA GLN A 256 -5.00 22.00 -19.81
C GLN A 256 -4.90 21.29 -18.46
N LEU A 257 -3.77 20.62 -18.14
CA LEU A 257 -3.55 20.06 -16.81
C LEU A 257 -3.50 21.15 -15.73
N MET A 258 -2.82 22.27 -15.99
CA MET A 258 -2.78 23.41 -15.04
C MET A 258 -4.17 24.03 -14.85
N GLU A 259 -4.96 24.15 -15.92
CA GLU A 259 -6.36 24.60 -15.82
C GLU A 259 -7.20 23.70 -14.89
N GLN A 260 -6.94 22.39 -14.86
CA GLN A 260 -7.61 21.48 -13.92
C GLN A 260 -7.16 21.69 -12.47
N PHE A 261 -5.91 22.10 -12.23
CA PHE A 261 -5.45 22.47 -10.88
C PHE A 261 -6.07 23.78 -10.41
N ASP A 262 -6.21 24.76 -11.31
CA ASP A 262 -6.94 26.00 -11.04
C ASP A 262 -8.42 25.72 -10.77
N LEU A 263 -9.03 24.83 -11.55
CA LEU A 263 -10.41 24.38 -11.32
C LEU A 263 -10.56 23.72 -9.95
N TRP A 264 -9.63 22.83 -9.57
CA TRP A 264 -9.63 22.21 -8.24
C TRP A 264 -9.57 23.27 -7.12
N TYR A 265 -8.68 24.25 -7.27
CA TYR A 265 -8.50 25.33 -6.29
C TYR A 265 -9.81 26.13 -6.13
N ALA A 266 -10.40 26.57 -7.24
CA ALA A 266 -11.65 27.34 -7.28
C ALA A 266 -12.88 26.53 -6.84
N SER A 267 -12.85 25.20 -7.03
CA SER A 267 -13.95 24.30 -6.63
C SER A 267 -13.96 24.01 -5.12
N GLY A 268 -13.10 24.66 -4.35
CA GLY A 268 -13.02 24.56 -2.89
C GLY A 268 -11.72 23.95 -2.37
N GLY A 269 -10.74 23.69 -3.25
CA GLY A 269 -9.38 23.37 -2.83
C GLY A 269 -8.77 24.45 -1.92
N GLU A 270 -9.01 25.73 -2.22
CA GLU A 270 -8.57 26.86 -1.36
C GLU A 270 -9.09 26.72 0.08
N ALA A 271 -10.39 26.47 0.24
CA ALA A 271 -11.00 26.30 1.56
C ALA A 271 -10.43 25.08 2.30
N VAL A 272 -10.23 23.95 1.60
CA VAL A 272 -9.59 22.77 2.19
C VAL A 272 -8.18 23.09 2.69
N ILE A 273 -7.38 23.84 1.92
CA ILE A 273 -6.04 24.27 2.34
C ILE A 273 -6.12 25.10 3.63
N ALA A 274 -7.03 26.07 3.69
CA ALA A 274 -7.21 26.92 4.86
C ALA A 274 -7.64 26.12 6.09
N GLU A 275 -8.65 25.26 5.96
CA GLU A 275 -9.21 24.42 7.02
C GLU A 275 -8.18 23.43 7.59
N VAL A 276 -7.35 22.82 6.72
CA VAL A 276 -6.27 21.92 7.12
C VAL A 276 -5.17 22.69 7.85
N ASN A 277 -4.77 23.85 7.32
CA ASN A 277 -3.73 24.67 7.94
C ASN A 277 -4.15 25.23 9.30
N GLU A 278 -5.40 25.66 9.46
CA GLU A 278 -5.92 26.10 10.75
C GLU A 278 -5.75 25.03 11.83
N GLN A 279 -6.13 23.78 11.51
CA GLN A 279 -5.96 22.65 12.41
C GLN A 279 -4.48 22.34 12.68
N TYR A 280 -3.66 22.31 11.63
CA TYR A 280 -2.22 22.06 11.74
C TYR A 280 -1.52 23.08 12.66
N HIS A 281 -1.85 24.36 12.50
CA HIS A 281 -1.32 25.44 13.33
C HIS A 281 -1.82 25.40 14.78
N ALA A 282 -3.06 24.94 15.00
CA ALA A 282 -3.60 24.78 16.34
C ALA A 282 -2.91 23.63 17.11
N ASP A 283 -2.58 22.54 16.42
CA ASP A 283 -1.91 21.38 16.98
C ASP A 283 -0.46 21.71 17.41
N ARG A 284 0.28 22.47 16.59
CA ARG A 284 1.68 22.87 16.88
C ARG A 284 1.83 23.91 18.00
N LYS A 285 0.73 24.46 18.53
CA LYS A 285 0.76 25.39 19.67
C LYS A 285 0.64 24.69 21.03
N GLN A 286 0.33 23.39 21.05
CA GLN A 286 0.24 22.57 22.26
C GLN A 286 1.59 21.95 22.61
#